data_AF-A0A3L6JPF8-F1
#
_entry.id   AF-A0A3L6JPF8-F1
#
_cell.length_a   1.000
_cell.length_b   1.000
_cell.length_c   1.000
_cell.angle_alpha   90.00
_cell.angle_beta   90.00
_cell.angle_gamma   90.00
#
_symmetry.space_group_name_H-M   'P 1'
#
loop_
_entity.id
_entity.type
_entity.pdbx_description
1 polymer ?
#
loop_
_entity_poly.entity_id
_entity_poly.type
_entity_poly.pdbx_seq_one_letter_code
_entity_poly.pdbx_strand_id
1 'polypeptide(L)'
;MCEDASERLKAGSSCIPHIAWLAGAIAGINVVGRQKQGWEWDNFIEDIYESADDLGGIEAAEPGACMVDGDGQSFSCYDTLGGYISTAGRLCPQGLKVELPSASVECVAGLLPGFTLARIKGGFLLPRCELAPFLNLVPVRGPIADRLVKEGIL
;
A
#
# COMPACT_ATOMS: atom_id res chain seq x y z
N MET A 1 41.41 11.48 -10.01
CA MET A 1 40.03 11.77 -10.45
C MET A 1 39.40 10.43 -10.80
N CYS A 2 38.70 9.83 -9.85
CA CYS A 2 37.78 8.74 -10.12
C CYS A 2 36.50 9.12 -9.41
N GLU A 3 35.44 9.10 -10.20
CA GLU A 3 34.16 9.77 -9.97
C GLU A 3 33.46 9.34 -8.69
N ASP A 4 32.69 10.30 -8.23
CA ASP A 4 32.05 10.44 -6.95
C ASP A 4 31.01 9.34 -6.71
N ALA A 5 31.17 8.57 -5.63
CA ALA A 5 30.18 7.60 -5.17
C ALA A 5 28.82 8.25 -4.78
N SER A 6 28.76 9.60 -4.78
CA SER A 6 27.55 10.39 -4.56
C SER A 6 26.54 10.34 -5.72
N GLU A 7 26.93 9.98 -6.95
CA GLU A 7 25.99 9.93 -8.09
C GLU A 7 25.15 8.65 -8.20
N ARG A 8 25.48 7.60 -7.43
CA ARG A 8 24.62 6.39 -7.33
C ARG A 8 23.38 6.58 -6.46
N LEU A 9 23.24 7.73 -5.80
CA LEU A 9 22.05 8.08 -5.01
C LEU A 9 21.03 8.93 -5.81
N LYS A 10 21.21 9.11 -7.13
CA LYS A 10 20.36 9.96 -7.98
C LYS A 10 19.58 9.26 -9.10
N ALA A 11 19.53 7.93 -9.10
CA ALA A 11 18.50 7.19 -9.82
C ALA A 11 17.57 6.59 -8.77
N GLY A 12 16.28 6.94 -8.83
CA GLY A 12 15.27 6.45 -7.90
C GLY A 12 15.41 4.95 -7.73
N SER A 13 15.63 4.53 -6.48
CA SER A 13 15.59 3.12 -6.13
C SER A 13 14.18 2.63 -6.43
N SER A 14 13.95 2.14 -7.66
CA SER A 14 12.84 1.27 -8.02
C SER A 14 13.08 -0.06 -7.30
N CYS A 15 12.99 -0.01 -5.97
CA CYS A 15 12.94 -1.18 -5.14
C CYS A 15 11.60 -1.81 -5.48
N ILE A 16 11.63 -2.74 -6.45
CA ILE A 16 10.52 -3.60 -6.83
C ILE A 16 9.83 -3.97 -5.51
N PRO A 17 8.57 -3.57 -5.31
CA PRO A 17 7.90 -3.86 -4.07
C PRO A 17 7.91 -5.36 -3.83
N HIS A 18 8.13 -5.75 -2.57
CA HIS A 18 8.19 -7.15 -2.20
C HIS A 18 6.86 -7.88 -2.52
N ILE A 19 6.87 -9.19 -2.80
CA ILE A 19 5.70 -9.96 -3.30
C ILE A 19 4.43 -9.77 -2.46
N ALA A 20 4.54 -9.72 -1.13
CA ALA A 20 3.40 -9.48 -0.24
C ALA A 20 2.73 -8.12 -0.47
N TRP A 21 3.54 -7.08 -0.70
CA TRP A 21 3.03 -5.76 -1.03
C TRP A 21 2.32 -5.77 -2.38
N LEU A 22 2.89 -6.41 -3.40
CA LEU A 22 2.27 -6.51 -4.74
C LEU A 22 0.93 -7.25 -4.68
N ALA A 23 0.86 -8.37 -3.97
CA ALA A 23 -0.37 -9.13 -3.78
C ALA A 23 -1.48 -8.29 -3.12
N GLY A 24 -1.12 -7.49 -2.11
CA GLY A 24 -2.05 -6.54 -1.49
C GLY A 24 -2.49 -5.45 -2.46
N ALA A 25 -1.57 -4.88 -3.23
CA ALA A 25 -1.87 -3.82 -4.20
C ALA A 25 -2.84 -4.30 -5.29
N ILE A 26 -2.63 -5.51 -5.82
CA ILE A 26 -3.54 -6.15 -6.79
C ILE A 26 -4.93 -6.33 -6.19
N ALA A 27 -5.04 -6.79 -4.94
CA ALA A 27 -6.32 -6.89 -4.25
C ALA A 27 -7.03 -5.54 -4.13
N GLY A 28 -6.29 -4.46 -3.82
CA GLY A 28 -6.86 -3.12 -3.75
C GLY A 28 -7.33 -2.59 -5.11
N ILE A 29 -6.59 -2.86 -6.19
CA ILE A 29 -6.98 -2.52 -7.56
C ILE A 29 -8.29 -3.22 -7.94
N ASN A 30 -8.42 -4.51 -7.60
CA ASN A 30 -9.62 -5.30 -7.88
C ASN A 30 -10.86 -4.77 -7.14
N VAL A 31 -10.71 -4.15 -5.97
CA VAL A 31 -11.81 -3.58 -5.20
C VAL A 31 -12.25 -2.22 -5.72
N VAL A 32 -11.30 -1.31 -5.97
CA VAL A 32 -11.65 0.08 -6.37
C VAL A 32 -11.97 0.18 -7.86
N GLY A 33 -11.45 -0.75 -8.66
CA GLY A 33 -11.53 -0.76 -10.11
C GLY A 33 -10.69 0.34 -10.76
N ARG A 34 -10.25 0.14 -12.01
CA ARG A 34 -9.42 1.10 -12.76
C ARG A 34 -10.07 2.47 -12.98
N GLN A 35 -11.38 2.62 -12.76
CA GLN A 35 -12.15 3.78 -13.23
C GLN A 35 -12.12 5.02 -12.33
N LYS A 36 -11.57 4.96 -11.11
CA LYS A 36 -11.73 6.06 -10.12
C LYS A 36 -10.53 6.98 -9.96
N GLN A 37 -9.47 6.82 -10.73
CA GLN A 37 -8.18 7.41 -10.38
C GLN A 37 -7.51 7.98 -11.65
N GLY A 38 -7.10 9.26 -11.62
CA GLY A 38 -6.59 9.97 -12.80
C GLY A 38 -5.22 9.46 -13.27
N TRP A 39 -4.66 10.08 -14.31
CA TRP A 39 -3.46 9.61 -15.05
C TRP A 39 -2.24 9.19 -14.19
N GLU A 40 -2.00 9.81 -13.02
CA GLU A 40 -0.92 9.43 -12.10
C GLU A 40 -1.04 7.96 -11.63
N TRP A 41 -2.26 7.44 -11.60
CA TRP A 41 -2.57 6.09 -11.15
C TRP A 41 -2.47 5.06 -12.26
N ASP A 42 -2.68 5.46 -13.52
CA ASP A 42 -2.61 4.53 -14.65
C ASP A 42 -1.20 3.95 -14.77
N ASN A 43 -0.18 4.81 -14.78
CA ASN A 43 1.23 4.38 -14.83
C ASN A 43 1.59 3.53 -13.60
N PHE A 44 1.16 3.96 -12.40
CA PHE A 44 1.47 3.24 -11.17
C PHE A 44 0.83 1.84 -11.14
N ILE A 45 -0.39 1.70 -11.65
CA ILE A 45 -1.08 0.41 -11.75
C ILE A 45 -0.41 -0.48 -12.81
N GLU A 46 0.02 0.09 -13.93
CA GLU A 46 0.79 -0.63 -14.95
C GLU A 46 2.09 -1.19 -14.37
N ASP A 47 2.89 -0.36 -13.69
CA ASP A 47 4.13 -0.77 -13.01
C ASP A 47 3.89 -1.93 -12.00
N ILE A 48 2.76 -1.92 -11.29
CA ILE A 48 2.39 -2.99 -10.35
C ILE A 48 2.16 -4.31 -11.09
N TYR A 49 1.42 -4.30 -12.20
CA TYR A 49 1.14 -5.51 -12.97
C TYR A 49 2.39 -6.03 -13.66
N GLU A 50 3.23 -5.16 -14.24
CA GLU A 50 4.52 -5.56 -14.82
C GLU A 50 5.42 -6.21 -13.77
N SER A 51 5.55 -5.59 -12.59
CA SER A 51 6.33 -6.16 -11.48
C SER A 51 5.78 -7.51 -11.00
N ALA A 52 4.46 -7.68 -11.04
CA ALA A 52 3.82 -8.94 -10.65
C ALA A 52 4.03 -10.06 -11.68
N ASP A 53 4.01 -9.72 -12.96
CA ASP A 53 4.26 -10.64 -14.06
C ASP A 53 5.73 -11.09 -14.09
N ASP A 54 6.67 -10.16 -13.87
CA ASP A 54 8.11 -10.44 -13.76
C ASP A 54 8.45 -11.44 -12.64
N LEU A 55 7.62 -11.48 -11.59
CA LEU A 55 7.76 -12.40 -10.46
C LEU A 55 6.97 -13.71 -10.63
N GLY A 56 6.46 -13.99 -11.83
CA GLY A 56 5.79 -15.25 -12.17
C GLY A 56 4.27 -15.24 -11.96
N GLY A 57 3.65 -14.06 -11.90
CA GLY A 57 2.21 -13.90 -11.73
C GLY A 57 1.80 -13.99 -10.26
N ILE A 58 1.80 -12.84 -9.59
CA ILE A 58 1.39 -12.73 -8.18
C ILE A 58 -0.14 -12.67 -8.08
N GLU A 59 -0.72 -13.55 -7.25
CA GLU A 59 -2.15 -13.52 -6.95
C GLU A 59 -2.50 -12.45 -5.90
N ALA A 60 -3.72 -11.94 -5.98
CA ALA A 60 -4.26 -11.01 -5.00
C ALA A 60 -4.35 -11.64 -3.60
N ALA A 61 -3.91 -10.92 -2.57
CA ALA A 61 -4.01 -11.35 -1.17
C ALA A 61 -4.98 -10.48 -0.37
N GLU A 62 -5.65 -11.08 0.61
CA GLU A 62 -6.51 -10.34 1.55
C GLU A 62 -5.71 -9.25 2.28
N PRO A 63 -6.29 -8.05 2.52
CA PRO A 63 -5.60 -6.97 3.20
C PRO A 63 -5.21 -7.40 4.62
N GLY A 64 -3.93 -7.29 4.94
CA GLY A 64 -3.39 -7.72 6.22
C GLY A 64 -3.10 -9.22 6.34
N ALA A 65 -3.19 -10.00 5.25
CA ALA A 65 -2.80 -11.40 5.28
C ALA A 65 -1.27 -11.56 5.38
N CYS A 66 -0.82 -12.47 6.25
CA CYS A 66 0.57 -12.96 6.24
C CYS A 66 0.71 -13.99 5.12
N MET A 67 1.38 -13.60 4.04
CA MET A 67 1.71 -14.54 2.96
C MET A 67 2.90 -15.41 3.36
N VAL A 68 2.98 -16.60 2.79
CA VAL A 68 4.09 -17.54 2.97
C VAL A 68 4.61 -17.91 1.59
N ASP A 69 5.92 -17.87 1.37
CA ASP A 69 6.52 -18.31 0.11
C ASP A 69 6.66 -19.84 -0.01
N GLY A 70 7.22 -20.30 -1.13
CA GLY A 70 7.43 -21.72 -1.39
C GLY A 70 8.43 -22.39 -0.45
N ASP A 71 9.29 -21.62 0.22
CA ASP A 71 10.28 -22.11 1.19
C ASP A 71 9.75 -22.07 2.63
N GLY A 72 8.51 -21.59 2.83
CA GLY A 72 7.86 -21.51 4.13
C GLY A 72 8.18 -20.24 4.92
N GLN A 73 8.83 -19.24 4.30
CA GLN A 73 9.10 -17.95 4.91
C GLN A 73 7.85 -17.05 4.87
N SER A 74 7.47 -16.54 6.04
CA SER A 74 6.33 -15.64 6.17
C SER A 74 6.72 -14.19 5.90
N PHE A 75 5.89 -13.50 5.13
CA PHE A 75 5.96 -12.06 4.90
C PHE A 75 5.09 -11.28 5.87
N SER A 76 5.41 -10.00 6.04
CA SER A 76 4.68 -9.13 6.95
C SER A 76 3.27 -8.88 6.46
N CYS A 77 2.28 -9.07 7.33
CA CYS A 77 0.90 -8.65 7.09
C CYS A 77 0.78 -7.14 6.84
N TYR A 78 1.68 -6.34 7.40
CA TYR A 78 1.73 -4.89 7.13
C TYR A 78 2.13 -4.58 5.69
N ASP A 79 2.95 -5.42 5.05
CA ASP A 79 3.31 -5.24 3.64
C ASP A 79 2.09 -5.43 2.76
N THR A 80 1.33 -6.51 2.97
CA THR A 80 0.07 -6.77 2.25
C THR A 80 -0.95 -5.66 2.48
N LEU A 81 -1.08 -5.19 3.72
CA LEU A 81 -1.94 -4.04 4.03
C LEU A 81 -1.46 -2.76 3.33
N GLY A 82 -0.14 -2.52 3.32
CA GLY A 82 0.46 -1.34 2.68
C GLY A 82 0.23 -1.32 1.19
N GLY A 83 0.38 -2.47 0.52
CA GLY A 83 0.03 -2.64 -0.89
C GLY A 83 -1.43 -2.31 -1.15
N TYR A 84 -2.33 -2.94 -0.39
CA TYR A 84 -3.77 -2.71 -0.52
C TYR A 84 -4.14 -1.24 -0.34
N ILE A 85 -3.62 -0.59 0.69
CA ILE A 85 -3.91 0.82 0.97
C ILE A 85 -3.33 1.73 -0.10
N SER A 86 -2.20 1.37 -0.69
CA SER A 86 -1.57 2.15 -1.77
C SER A 86 -2.45 2.27 -3.00
N THR A 87 -3.36 1.31 -3.24
CA THR A 87 -4.26 1.31 -4.40
C THR A 87 -5.72 1.59 -4.03
N ALA A 88 -6.18 1.10 -2.89
CA ALA A 88 -7.56 1.25 -2.43
C ALA A 88 -7.80 2.45 -1.49
N GLY A 89 -6.72 3.09 -1.03
CA GLY A 89 -6.79 4.24 -0.15
C GLY A 89 -7.22 5.52 -0.86
N ARG A 90 -7.74 6.46 -0.08
CA ARG A 90 -8.07 7.81 -0.52
C ARG A 90 -7.82 8.77 0.62
N LEU A 91 -6.93 9.72 0.38
CA LEU A 91 -6.72 10.84 1.29
C LEU A 91 -7.90 11.80 1.21
N CYS A 92 -8.40 12.21 2.37
CA CYS A 92 -9.44 13.23 2.53
C CYS A 92 -9.12 14.13 3.74
N PRO A 93 -9.82 15.26 3.95
CA PRO A 93 -9.49 16.19 5.03
C PRO A 93 -9.47 15.55 6.42
N GLN A 94 -10.29 14.53 6.67
CA GLN A 94 -10.38 13.81 7.94
C GLN A 94 -9.25 12.79 8.16
N GLY A 95 -8.56 12.37 7.09
CA GLY A 95 -7.51 11.35 7.15
C GLY A 95 -7.48 10.43 5.92
N LEU A 96 -7.05 9.20 6.12
CA LEU A 96 -6.97 8.19 5.07
C LEU A 96 -8.18 7.27 5.12
N LYS A 97 -9.06 7.39 4.11
CA LYS A 97 -10.18 6.48 3.91
C LYS A 97 -9.70 5.27 3.11
N VAL A 98 -10.02 4.07 3.56
CA VAL A 98 -9.73 2.83 2.83
C VAL A 98 -11.05 2.14 2.55
N GLU A 99 -11.32 1.84 1.28
CA GLU A 99 -12.45 0.99 0.88
C GLU A 99 -12.02 -0.47 1.06
N LEU A 100 -12.80 -1.29 1.77
CA LEU A 100 -12.53 -2.71 1.95
C LEU A 100 -13.79 -3.54 2.23
N PRO A 101 -13.79 -4.84 1.91
CA PRO A 101 -14.88 -5.74 2.27
C PRO A 101 -15.12 -5.76 3.78
N SER A 102 -16.39 -5.80 4.21
CA SER A 102 -16.75 -5.78 5.63
C SER A 102 -16.09 -6.90 6.44
N ALA A 103 -15.90 -8.08 5.84
CA ALA A 103 -15.25 -9.22 6.49
C ALA A 103 -13.78 -8.93 6.84
N SER A 104 -13.09 -8.13 6.03
CA SER A 104 -11.67 -7.82 6.21
C SER A 104 -11.44 -6.64 7.17
N VAL A 105 -12.49 -5.86 7.51
CA VAL A 105 -12.38 -4.72 8.45
C VAL A 105 -11.96 -5.16 9.84
N GLU A 106 -12.54 -6.25 10.34
CA GLU A 106 -12.19 -6.78 11.67
C GLU A 106 -10.76 -7.30 11.71
N CYS A 107 -10.33 -7.98 10.65
CA CYS A 107 -8.96 -8.48 10.53
C CYS A 107 -7.94 -7.35 10.55
N VAL A 108 -8.17 -6.29 9.76
CA VAL A 108 -7.28 -5.11 9.73
C VAL A 108 -7.31 -4.36 11.06
N ALA A 109 -8.47 -4.24 11.71
CA ALA A 109 -8.55 -3.61 13.02
C ALA A 109 -7.78 -4.40 14.10
N GLY A 110 -7.82 -5.74 14.04
CA GLY A 110 -7.02 -6.60 14.93
C GLY A 110 -5.52 -6.48 14.70
N LEU A 111 -5.10 -6.17 13.47
CA LEU A 111 -3.70 -5.99 13.09
C LEU A 111 -3.09 -4.67 13.60
N LEU A 112 -3.91 -3.67 13.92
CA LEU A 112 -3.47 -2.33 14.28
C LEU A 112 -3.83 -1.97 15.73
N PRO A 113 -3.39 -2.76 16.74
CA PRO A 113 -3.71 -2.48 18.11
C PRO A 113 -3.08 -1.15 18.54
N GLY A 114 -3.91 -0.22 18.99
CA GLY A 114 -3.47 1.11 19.41
C GLY A 114 -3.71 2.22 18.38
N PHE A 115 -4.15 1.89 17.17
CA PHE A 115 -4.62 2.89 16.20
C PHE A 115 -6.11 3.13 16.33
N THR A 116 -6.51 4.40 16.27
CA THR A 116 -7.92 4.75 16.15
C THR A 116 -8.39 4.48 14.72
N LEU A 117 -9.28 3.50 14.54
CA LEU A 117 -9.92 3.22 13.26
C LEU A 117 -11.42 3.49 13.34
N ALA A 118 -11.88 4.53 12.64
CA ALA A 118 -13.30 4.81 12.54
C ALA A 118 -13.93 3.93 11.45
N ARG A 119 -14.81 3.01 11.84
CA ARG A 119 -15.57 2.19 10.88
C ARG A 119 -16.51 3.08 10.08
N ILE A 120 -16.54 2.90 8.77
CA ILE A 120 -17.44 3.59 7.86
C ILE A 120 -18.09 2.57 6.93
N LYS A 121 -19.15 2.98 6.21
CA LYS A 121 -19.78 2.11 5.22
C LYS A 121 -18.75 1.75 4.13
N GLY A 122 -18.48 0.45 3.99
CA GLY A 122 -17.55 -0.08 3.00
C GLY A 122 -16.07 0.09 3.35
N GLY A 123 -15.72 0.28 4.63
CA GLY A 123 -14.31 0.24 5.05
C GLY A 123 -14.02 0.94 6.37
N PHE A 124 -12.85 1.59 6.46
CA PHE A 124 -12.44 2.37 7.63
C PHE A 124 -11.86 3.74 7.23
N LEU A 125 -11.84 4.64 8.20
CA LEU A 125 -11.13 5.90 8.17
C LEU A 125 -10.07 5.87 9.26
N LEU A 126 -8.82 6.05 8.84
CA LEU A 126 -7.70 6.31 9.73
C LEU A 126 -7.58 7.84 9.91
N PRO A 127 -7.81 8.39 11.11
CA PRO A 127 -7.76 9.83 11.36
C PRO A 127 -6.41 10.43 11.02
N ARG A 128 -6.40 11.71 10.60
CA ARG A 128 -5.17 12.42 10.22
C ARG A 128 -4.08 12.38 11.30
N CYS A 129 -4.45 12.45 12.58
CA CYS A 129 -3.50 12.40 13.70
C CYS A 129 -2.77 11.07 13.84
N GLU A 130 -3.31 9.99 13.29
CA GLU A 130 -2.75 8.64 13.36
C GLU A 130 -1.86 8.32 12.14
N LEU A 131 -1.84 9.18 11.11
CA LEU A 131 -1.18 8.86 9.84
C LEU A 131 0.32 8.70 9.96
N ALA A 132 1.02 9.62 10.62
CA ALA A 132 2.47 9.53 10.78
C ALA A 132 2.93 8.23 11.48
N PRO A 133 2.41 7.86 12.68
CA PRO A 133 2.79 6.59 13.31
C PRO A 133 2.33 5.38 12.50
N PHE A 134 1.21 5.47 11.78
CA PHE A 134 0.71 4.40 10.94
C PHE A 134 1.64 4.10 9.76
N LEU A 135 2.12 5.15 9.08
CA LEU A 135 2.98 5.03 7.91
C LEU A 135 4.39 4.52 8.25
N ASN A 136 4.81 4.61 9.52
CA ASN A 136 6.03 3.95 10.00
C ASN A 136 5.90 2.43 10.05
N LEU A 137 4.67 1.91 10.12
CA LEU A 137 4.38 0.48 10.23
C LEU A 137 3.92 -0.11 8.90
N VAL A 138 3.10 0.64 8.17
CA VAL A 138 2.43 0.19 6.95
C VAL A 138 3.06 0.89 5.75
N PRO A 139 3.82 0.18 4.89
CA PRO A 139 4.54 0.77 3.77
C PRO A 139 3.57 1.15 2.64
N VAL A 140 3.08 2.38 2.67
CA VAL A 140 2.26 2.96 1.60
C VAL A 140 3.16 3.59 0.54
N ARG A 141 2.86 3.34 -0.74
CA ARG A 141 3.61 3.86 -1.90
C ARG A 141 2.67 4.44 -2.95
N GLY A 142 3.26 5.03 -4.00
CA GLY A 142 2.54 5.55 -5.16
C GLY A 142 1.83 6.89 -4.89
N PRO A 143 0.80 7.23 -5.69
CA PRO A 143 0.19 8.56 -5.67
C PRO A 143 -0.38 8.98 -4.32
N ILE A 144 -0.77 8.05 -3.43
CA ILE A 144 -1.18 8.36 -2.06
C ILE A 144 0.01 8.85 -1.24
N ALA A 145 1.15 8.17 -1.29
CA ALA A 145 2.35 8.57 -0.57
C ALA A 145 2.81 9.97 -1.01
N ASP A 146 2.81 10.24 -2.31
CA ASP A 146 3.16 11.56 -2.86
C ASP A 146 2.23 12.66 -2.36
N ARG A 147 0.93 12.37 -2.20
CA ARG A 147 -0.05 13.32 -1.66
C ARG A 147 0.17 13.55 -0.16
N LEU A 148 0.49 12.50 0.61
CA LEU A 148 0.79 12.61 2.03
C LEU A 148 2.02 13.51 2.28
N VAL A 149 3.05 13.41 1.45
CA VAL A 149 4.22 14.31 1.47
C VAL A 149 3.82 15.75 1.12
N LYS A 150 3.04 15.95 0.04
CA LYS A 150 2.56 17.28 -0.37
C LYS A 150 1.73 17.97 0.73
N GLU A 151 1.01 17.20 1.53
CA GLU A 151 0.21 17.70 2.66
C GLU A 151 1.00 17.88 3.98
N GLY A 152 2.31 17.61 3.99
CA GLY A 152 3.18 17.73 5.16
C GLY A 152 2.85 16.73 6.28
N ILE A 153 2.30 15.56 5.91
CA ILE A 153 2.02 14.45 6.83
C ILE A 153 3.22 13.51 6.92
N LEU A 154 3.93 13.35 5.80
CA LEU A 154 5.21 12.66 5.65
C LEU A 154 6.36 13.65 5.43
#